data_AF-A0AAD5CN56-F1
#
_entry.id   AF-A0AAD5CN56-F1
#
_cell.length_a   1.000
_cell.length_b   1.000
_cell.length_c   1.000
_cell.angle_alpha   90.00
_cell.angle_beta   90.00
_cell.angle_gamma   90.00
#
_symmetry.space_group_name_H-M   'P 1'
#
loop_
_entity.id
_entity.type
_entity.pdbx_description
1 polymer ?
#
loop_
_entity_poly.entity_id
_entity_poly.type
_entity_poly.pdbx_seq_one_letter_code
_entity_poly.pdbx_strand_id
1 'polypeptide(L)'
;RLSSSKGVFGETNQSELAAFVSYALAFPDNFLALVDTYDVMRSGVPNFCAVALALSDMGYKAKGIRLDSGDLAYLSCEARKFFHTVEKEFRVPGFGKTGITASNDLNEETLDALNKQGHEVDSFGIGTNLVTCFAQPALGCVFKLVEINNQPRIKLSEDISK
;
A
#
# COMPACT_ATOMS: atom_id res chain seq x y z
N ARG A 1 31.66 5.25 -15.09
CA ARG A 1 30.60 5.56 -16.09
C ARG A 1 29.34 5.94 -15.30
N LEU A 2 29.16 7.24 -15.01
CA LEU A 2 28.08 7.79 -14.18
C LEU A 2 27.29 8.88 -14.96
N SER A 3 27.28 8.82 -16.30
CA SER A 3 26.78 9.92 -17.13
C SER A 3 25.26 9.93 -17.32
N SER A 4 24.51 8.96 -16.80
CA SER A 4 23.05 8.86 -17.02
C SER A 4 22.19 9.07 -15.75
N SER A 5 22.77 9.08 -14.55
CA SER A 5 22.03 9.16 -13.28
C SER A 5 22.21 10.49 -12.53
N LYS A 6 23.05 11.40 -13.05
CA LYS A 6 23.34 12.69 -12.40
C LYS A 6 22.14 13.63 -12.25
N GLY A 7 21.03 13.39 -12.96
CA GLY A 7 19.83 14.24 -12.89
C GLY A 7 18.78 13.81 -11.86
N VAL A 8 18.82 12.57 -11.35
CA VAL A 8 17.67 12.00 -10.60
C VAL A 8 17.73 12.29 -9.09
N PHE A 9 18.93 12.45 -8.52
CA PHE A 9 19.10 12.63 -7.07
C PHE A 9 19.36 14.08 -6.63
N GLY A 10 19.56 15.01 -7.57
CA GLY A 10 19.89 16.40 -7.25
C GLY A 10 18.71 17.25 -6.78
N GLU A 11 17.48 16.74 -6.92
CA GLU A 11 16.24 17.49 -6.69
C GLU A 11 15.40 16.93 -5.53
N THR A 12 15.91 15.94 -4.79
CA THR A 12 15.14 15.32 -3.72
C THR A 12 14.97 16.26 -2.52
N ASN A 13 13.84 16.15 -1.83
CA ASN A 13 13.57 16.95 -0.65
C ASN A 13 14.43 16.47 0.54
N GLN A 14 15.22 17.39 1.11
CA GLN A 14 16.14 17.09 2.20
C GLN A 14 15.43 16.77 3.52
N SER A 15 14.29 17.42 3.80
CA SER A 15 13.51 17.15 5.00
C SER A 15 12.83 15.79 4.95
N GLU A 16 12.39 15.35 3.76
CA GLU A 16 11.88 14.01 3.53
C GLU A 16 12.96 12.95 3.78
N LEU A 17 14.17 13.16 3.23
CA LEU A 17 15.31 12.28 3.49
C LEU A 17 15.65 12.22 4.99
N ALA A 18 15.69 13.38 5.67
CA ALA A 18 15.95 13.43 7.10
C ALA A 18 14.89 12.69 7.92
N ALA A 19 13.61 12.79 7.53
CA ALA A 19 12.53 12.04 8.15
C ALA A 19 12.69 10.53 7.95
N PHE A 20 13.03 10.08 6.75
CA PHE A 20 13.28 8.67 6.45
C PHE A 20 14.47 8.10 7.23
N VAL A 21 15.59 8.84 7.28
CA VAL A 21 16.76 8.47 8.08
C VAL A 21 16.38 8.35 9.55
N SER A 22 15.65 9.33 10.10
CA SER A 22 15.23 9.32 11.50
C SER A 22 14.33 8.11 11.81
N TYR A 23 13.40 7.78 10.90
CA TYR A 23 12.52 6.62 11.05
C TYR A 23 13.29 5.30 10.96
N ALA A 24 14.21 5.18 10.00
CA ALA A 24 15.07 4.01 9.84
C ALA A 24 16.00 3.77 11.04
N LEU A 25 16.52 4.84 11.66
CA LEU A 25 17.32 4.74 12.88
C LEU A 25 16.50 4.24 14.07
N ALA A 26 15.24 4.68 14.19
CA ALA A 26 14.36 4.26 15.27
C ALA A 26 13.81 2.84 15.08
N PHE A 27 13.55 2.44 13.83
CA PHE A 27 12.91 1.16 13.49
C PHE A 27 13.58 0.46 12.30
N PRO A 28 14.86 0.06 12.42
CA PRO A 28 15.64 -0.44 11.29
C PRO A 28 15.07 -1.73 10.67
N ASP A 29 14.44 -2.59 11.49
CA ASP A 29 13.78 -3.83 11.03
C ASP A 29 12.40 -3.61 10.40
N ASN A 30 11.80 -2.43 10.54
CA ASN A 30 10.41 -2.15 10.12
C ASN A 30 10.27 -0.87 9.28
N PHE A 31 11.34 -0.46 8.60
CA PHE A 31 11.34 0.74 7.76
C PHE A 31 10.43 0.57 6.52
N LEU A 32 9.25 1.19 6.56
CA LEU A 32 8.27 1.34 5.48
C LEU A 32 8.03 2.84 5.24
N ALA A 33 8.44 3.38 4.09
CA ALA A 33 8.42 4.82 3.84
C ALA A 33 7.16 5.28 3.09
N LEU A 34 6.51 6.34 3.55
CA LEU A 34 5.48 7.05 2.78
C LEU A 34 6.18 7.97 1.76
N VAL A 35 6.05 7.67 0.47
CA VAL A 35 6.91 8.28 -0.58
C VAL A 35 6.25 9.35 -1.42
N ASP A 36 4.99 9.69 -1.15
CA ASP A 36 4.19 10.63 -1.94
C ASP A 36 3.96 11.97 -1.23
N THR A 37 4.83 12.35 -0.28
CA THR A 37 4.71 13.63 0.43
C THR A 37 5.00 14.84 -0.48
N TYR A 38 5.97 14.72 -1.38
CA TYR A 38 6.35 15.78 -2.33
C TYR A 38 6.21 15.34 -3.78
N ASP A 39 6.98 14.33 -4.17
CA ASP A 39 6.94 13.71 -5.51
C ASP A 39 7.47 12.29 -5.41
N VAL A 40 6.67 11.32 -5.84
CA VAL A 40 6.99 9.89 -5.71
C VAL A 40 8.28 9.54 -6.44
N MET A 41 8.43 9.93 -7.71
CA MET A 41 9.52 9.44 -8.55
C MET A 41 10.74 10.36 -8.53
N ARG A 42 10.56 11.66 -8.24
CA ARG A 42 11.65 12.64 -8.17
C ARG A 42 12.22 12.80 -6.76
N SER A 43 11.47 12.45 -5.71
CA SER A 43 11.92 12.62 -4.32
C SER A 43 11.79 11.36 -3.48
N GLY A 44 10.57 10.86 -3.26
CA GLY A 44 10.29 9.83 -2.26
C GLY A 44 10.94 8.48 -2.54
N VAL A 45 10.77 7.93 -3.74
CA VAL A 45 11.40 6.67 -4.17
C VAL A 45 12.93 6.79 -4.17
N PRO A 46 13.55 7.84 -4.75
CA PRO A 46 14.99 8.07 -4.64
C PRO A 46 15.51 8.15 -3.19
N ASN A 47 14.83 8.91 -2.32
CA ASN A 47 15.18 9.06 -0.90
C ASN A 47 15.05 7.73 -0.14
N PHE A 48 13.96 6.99 -0.37
CA PHE A 48 13.77 5.65 0.19
C PHE A 48 14.92 4.72 -0.21
N CYS A 49 15.30 4.70 -1.50
CA CYS A 49 16.39 3.85 -1.98
C CYS A 49 17.73 4.19 -1.31
N ALA A 50 18.04 5.47 -1.13
CA ALA A 50 19.25 5.89 -0.42
C ALA A 50 19.30 5.33 1.01
N VAL A 51 18.21 5.44 1.76
CA VAL A 51 18.12 4.94 3.14
C VAL A 51 18.09 3.41 3.19
N ALA A 52 17.35 2.76 2.29
CA ALA A 52 17.23 1.31 2.23
C ALA A 52 18.56 0.62 1.88
N LEU A 53 19.37 1.22 0.98
CA LEU A 53 20.71 0.75 0.68
C LEU A 53 21.64 0.88 1.89
N ALA A 54 21.59 2.02 2.59
CA ALA A 54 22.39 2.22 3.81
C ALA A 54 21.99 1.22 4.93
N LEU A 55 20.70 0.91 5.08
CA LEU A 55 20.23 -0.15 5.97
C LEU A 55 20.75 -1.53 5.56
N SER A 56 20.75 -1.83 4.26
CA SER A 56 21.28 -3.09 3.73
C SER A 56 22.76 -3.27 4.03
N ASP A 57 23.57 -2.21 3.94
CA ASP A 57 25.00 -2.23 4.30
C ASP A 57 25.23 -2.53 5.79
N MET A 58 24.24 -2.18 6.63
CA MET A 58 24.25 -2.48 8.07
C MET A 58 23.61 -3.84 8.41
N GLY A 59 23.18 -4.62 7.41
CA GLY A 59 22.56 -5.93 7.59
C GLY A 59 21.04 -5.90 7.86
N TYR A 60 20.39 -4.74 7.76
CA TYR A 60 18.95 -4.60 7.90
C TYR A 60 18.24 -4.68 6.54
N LYS A 61 16.94 -4.99 6.57
CA LYS A 61 16.11 -5.04 5.36
C LYS A 61 14.91 -4.13 5.49
N ALA A 62 14.87 -3.09 4.66
CA ALA A 62 13.69 -2.24 4.51
C ALA A 62 12.45 -3.07 4.11
N LYS A 63 11.29 -2.71 4.65
CA LYS A 63 10.01 -3.36 4.32
C LYS A 63 9.45 -2.87 2.98
N GLY A 64 9.66 -1.59 2.67
CA GLY A 64 9.36 -1.04 1.36
C GLY A 64 8.76 0.35 1.39
N ILE A 65 7.85 0.63 0.47
CA ILE A 65 7.19 1.93 0.30
C ILE A 65 5.68 1.84 0.47
N ARG A 66 5.06 2.96 0.86
CA ARG A 66 3.61 3.18 0.82
C ARG A 66 3.28 4.32 -0.16
N LEU A 67 2.34 4.06 -1.05
CA LEU A 67 1.69 5.02 -1.94
C LEU A 67 0.29 5.31 -1.40
N ASP A 68 -0.07 6.58 -1.25
CA ASP A 68 -1.34 7.02 -0.64
C ASP A 68 -2.09 8.05 -1.51
N SER A 69 -1.62 8.30 -2.74
CA SER A 69 -2.17 9.27 -3.66
C SER A 69 -1.65 9.05 -5.10
N GLY A 70 -2.26 9.74 -6.07
CA GLY A 70 -1.90 9.67 -7.48
C GLY A 70 -2.40 8.42 -8.20
N ASP A 71 -1.86 8.15 -9.39
CA ASP A 71 -2.16 6.95 -10.17
C ASP A 71 -1.37 5.76 -9.60
N LEU A 72 -2.00 5.02 -8.69
CA LEU A 72 -1.36 3.93 -7.95
C LEU A 72 -0.86 2.80 -8.86
N ALA A 73 -1.58 2.48 -9.94
CA ALA A 73 -1.14 1.44 -10.87
C ALA A 73 0.14 1.87 -11.59
N TYR A 74 0.13 3.06 -12.20
CA TYR A 74 1.30 3.61 -12.87
C TYR A 74 2.49 3.77 -11.92
N LEU A 75 2.28 4.41 -10.76
CA LEU A 75 3.35 4.69 -9.80
C LEU A 75 3.95 3.43 -9.21
N SER A 76 3.15 2.39 -8.93
CA SER A 76 3.68 1.11 -8.46
C SER A 76 4.58 0.45 -9.50
N CYS A 77 4.20 0.50 -10.78
CA CYS A 77 4.98 -0.04 -11.88
C CYS A 77 6.30 0.73 -12.08
N GLU A 78 6.28 2.06 -12.01
CA GLU A 78 7.49 2.87 -12.13
C GLU A 78 8.43 2.67 -10.93
N ALA A 79 7.89 2.59 -9.71
CA ALA A 79 8.67 2.27 -8.52
C ALA A 79 9.33 0.88 -8.63
N ARG A 80 8.58 -0.15 -9.06
CA ARG A 80 9.11 -1.50 -9.29
C ARG A 80 10.26 -1.52 -10.30
N LYS A 81 10.10 -0.83 -11.43
CA LYS A 81 11.17 -0.68 -12.45
C LYS A 81 12.41 0.02 -11.86
N PHE A 82 12.20 1.05 -11.04
CA PHE A 82 13.29 1.75 -10.37
C PHE A 82 14.03 0.83 -9.40
N PHE A 83 13.31 0.04 -8.59
CA PHE A 83 13.92 -0.93 -7.68
C PHE A 83 14.73 -2.00 -8.41
N HIS A 84 14.25 -2.52 -9.55
CA HIS A 84 15.04 -3.44 -10.36
C HIS A 84 16.29 -2.80 -10.96
N THR A 85 16.24 -1.51 -11.29
CA THR A 85 17.43 -0.76 -11.73
C THR A 85 18.44 -0.65 -10.59
N VAL A 86 17.99 -0.27 -9.39
CA VAL A 86 18.85 -0.18 -8.19
C VAL A 86 19.46 -1.53 -7.83
N GLU A 87 18.69 -2.62 -7.86
CA GLU A 87 19.20 -3.98 -7.62
C GLU A 87 20.37 -4.32 -8.56
N LYS A 88 20.26 -4.00 -9.84
CA LYS A 88 21.29 -4.29 -10.85
C LYS A 88 22.53 -3.41 -10.69
N GLU A 89 22.34 -2.11 -10.47
CA GLU A 89 23.42 -1.13 -10.37
C GLU A 89 24.24 -1.31 -9.09
N PHE A 90 23.57 -1.53 -7.95
CA PHE A 90 24.21 -1.66 -6.64
C PHE A 90 24.45 -3.12 -6.21
N ARG A 91 24.00 -4.09 -7.02
CA ARG A 91 24.15 -5.54 -6.77
C ARG A 91 23.64 -5.97 -5.39
N VAL A 92 22.46 -5.49 -5.02
CA VAL A 92 21.77 -5.82 -3.76
C VAL A 92 20.63 -6.81 -4.06
N PRO A 93 20.85 -8.13 -3.91
CA PRO A 93 19.90 -9.12 -4.38
C PRO A 93 18.55 -9.01 -3.67
N GLY A 94 17.46 -9.12 -4.44
CA GLY A 94 16.10 -9.04 -3.93
C GLY A 94 15.58 -7.62 -3.72
N PHE A 95 16.39 -6.58 -3.97
CA PHE A 95 15.94 -5.18 -3.85
C PHE A 95 14.82 -4.85 -4.84
N GLY A 96 14.80 -5.44 -6.05
CA GLY A 96 13.71 -5.29 -7.01
C GLY A 96 12.36 -5.81 -6.51
N LYS A 97 12.36 -6.70 -5.51
CA LYS A 97 11.16 -7.23 -4.84
C LYS A 97 10.84 -6.51 -3.53
N THR A 98 11.29 -5.26 -3.38
CA THR A 98 10.92 -4.39 -2.26
C THR A 98 9.40 -4.23 -2.20
N GLY A 99 8.81 -4.30 -1.01
CA GLY A 99 7.36 -4.25 -0.84
C GLY A 99 6.76 -2.91 -1.30
N ILE A 100 5.64 -2.97 -2.00
CA ILE A 100 4.83 -1.81 -2.37
C ILE A 100 3.47 -1.95 -1.71
N THR A 101 3.16 -1.05 -0.79
CA THR A 101 1.84 -0.94 -0.15
C THR A 101 1.08 0.21 -0.78
N ALA A 102 -0.20 0.01 -1.11
CA ALA A 102 -1.07 1.10 -1.51
C ALA A 102 -2.19 1.32 -0.49
N SER A 103 -2.46 2.56 -0.16
CA SER A 103 -3.68 3.03 0.51
C SER A 103 -4.26 4.19 -0.32
N ASN A 104 -5.48 4.64 0.02
CA ASN A 104 -6.24 5.78 -0.52
C ASN A 104 -7.64 5.37 -1.00
N ASP A 105 -8.65 5.53 -0.14
CA ASP A 105 -10.09 5.30 -0.45
C ASP A 105 -10.41 4.02 -1.24
N LEU A 106 -9.63 2.97 -1.00
CA LEU A 106 -9.77 1.69 -1.69
C LEU A 106 -11.10 1.01 -1.35
N ASN A 107 -11.69 0.37 -2.36
CA ASN A 107 -12.88 -0.47 -2.32
C ASN A 107 -12.81 -1.52 -3.44
N GLU A 108 -13.81 -2.37 -3.57
CA GLU A 108 -13.85 -3.46 -4.55
C GLU A 108 -13.72 -2.98 -6.00
N GLU A 109 -14.40 -1.89 -6.36
CA GLU A 109 -14.36 -1.33 -7.71
C GLU A 109 -12.98 -0.76 -8.07
N THR A 110 -12.36 -0.03 -7.15
CA THR A 110 -11.01 0.52 -7.34
C THR A 110 -9.96 -0.58 -7.40
N LEU A 111 -10.07 -1.63 -6.59
CA LEU A 111 -9.17 -2.80 -6.66
C LEU A 111 -9.31 -3.54 -7.99
N ASP A 112 -10.53 -3.73 -8.49
CA ASP A 112 -10.76 -4.32 -9.81
C ASP A 112 -10.17 -3.45 -10.93
N ALA A 113 -10.33 -2.12 -10.86
CA ALA A 113 -9.73 -1.19 -11.80
C ALA A 113 -8.19 -1.26 -11.80
N LEU A 114 -7.56 -1.29 -10.62
CA LEU A 114 -6.11 -1.45 -10.48
C LEU A 114 -5.65 -2.77 -11.12
N ASN A 115 -6.33 -3.88 -10.84
CA ASN A 115 -5.99 -5.19 -11.40
C ASN A 115 -6.05 -5.17 -12.94
N LYS A 116 -7.09 -4.55 -13.51
CA LYS A 116 -7.24 -4.41 -14.97
C LYS A 116 -6.15 -3.56 -15.61
N GLN A 117 -5.64 -2.55 -14.90
CA GLN A 117 -4.54 -1.71 -15.37
C GLN A 117 -3.17 -2.40 -15.28
N GLY A 118 -3.04 -3.43 -14.44
CA GLY A 118 -1.79 -4.17 -14.22
C GLY A 118 -0.83 -3.43 -13.30
N HIS A 119 -1.15 -3.40 -12.00
CA HIS A 119 -0.32 -2.79 -10.96
C HIS A 119 0.78 -3.73 -10.43
N GLU A 120 1.75 -3.16 -9.70
CA GLU A 120 2.85 -3.88 -9.01
C GLU A 120 2.77 -3.77 -7.47
N VAL A 121 1.61 -3.37 -6.95
CA VAL A 121 1.30 -3.32 -5.51
C VAL A 121 1.23 -4.73 -4.90
N ASP A 122 1.93 -4.92 -3.76
CA ASP A 122 2.00 -6.19 -3.02
C ASP A 122 0.97 -6.29 -1.88
N SER A 123 0.50 -5.15 -1.36
CA SER A 123 -0.46 -5.11 -0.25
C SER A 123 -1.31 -3.84 -0.27
N PHE A 124 -2.55 -3.95 0.25
CA PHE A 124 -3.52 -2.86 0.26
C PHE A 124 -3.94 -2.50 1.69
N GLY A 125 -3.88 -1.22 2.02
CA GLY A 125 -4.41 -0.64 3.25
C GLY A 125 -5.81 -0.08 3.00
N ILE A 126 -6.84 -0.81 3.44
CA ILE A 126 -8.24 -0.42 3.24
C ILE A 126 -8.83 0.04 4.58
N GLY A 127 -9.23 1.31 4.65
CA GLY A 127 -9.78 1.94 5.85
C GLY A 127 -11.30 2.03 5.82
N THR A 128 -11.81 3.21 5.44
CA THR A 128 -13.23 3.60 5.54
C THR A 128 -14.19 2.58 4.95
N ASN A 129 -13.96 2.13 3.70
CA ASN A 129 -14.87 1.20 3.02
C ASN A 129 -15.00 -0.14 3.76
N LEU A 130 -13.89 -0.65 4.31
CA LEU A 130 -13.87 -1.92 5.03
C LEU A 130 -14.55 -1.82 6.39
N VAL A 131 -14.19 -0.82 7.21
CA VAL A 131 -14.66 -0.74 8.60
C VAL A 131 -16.11 -0.29 8.72
N THR A 132 -16.59 0.51 7.76
CA THR A 132 -17.96 1.06 7.79
C THR A 132 -18.96 0.25 6.98
N CYS A 133 -18.50 -0.75 6.21
CA CYS A 133 -19.28 -1.40 5.17
C CYS A 133 -19.95 -0.35 4.27
N PHE A 134 -19.18 0.61 3.76
CA PHE A 134 -19.68 1.90 3.26
C PHE A 134 -20.84 1.78 2.25
N ALA A 135 -20.80 0.79 1.36
CA ALA A 135 -21.85 0.53 0.38
C ALA A 135 -23.16 0.01 1.01
N GLN A 136 -23.08 -0.79 2.08
CA GLN A 136 -24.23 -1.32 2.81
C GLN A 136 -23.88 -1.47 4.31
N PRO A 137 -24.04 -0.41 5.13
CA PRO A 137 -23.62 -0.40 6.53
C PRO A 137 -24.49 -1.26 7.47
N ALA A 138 -25.60 -1.79 6.96
CA ALA A 138 -26.55 -2.61 7.72
C ALA A 138 -26.79 -3.96 7.04
N LEU A 139 -26.63 -5.05 7.80
CA LEU A 139 -26.85 -6.42 7.31
C LEU A 139 -28.34 -6.79 7.19
N GLY A 140 -29.23 -6.11 7.90
CA GLY A 140 -30.66 -6.44 7.91
C GLY A 140 -31.01 -7.73 8.68
N CYS A 141 -30.19 -8.13 9.65
CA CYS A 141 -30.46 -9.32 10.48
C CYS A 141 -31.79 -9.20 11.23
N VAL A 142 -32.53 -10.30 11.26
CA VAL A 142 -33.74 -10.45 12.08
C VAL A 142 -33.60 -11.68 12.97
N PHE A 143 -34.13 -11.57 14.18
CA PHE A 143 -34.30 -12.71 15.09
C PHE A 143 -35.78 -13.11 15.08
N LYS A 144 -36.07 -14.37 14.75
CA LYS A 144 -37.45 -14.89 14.76
C LYS A 144 -37.55 -16.06 15.73
N LEU A 145 -38.58 -16.02 16.57
CA LEU A 145 -39.01 -17.16 17.37
C LEU A 145 -39.62 -18.22 16.45
N VAL A 146 -39.04 -19.42 16.44
CA VAL A 146 -39.49 -20.53 15.59
C VAL A 146 -40.16 -21.65 16.38
N GLU A 147 -39.98 -21.70 17.70
CA GLU A 147 -40.55 -22.77 18.53
C GLU A 147 -40.74 -22.33 19.99
N ILE A 148 -41.83 -22.77 20.62
CA ILE A 148 -42.02 -22.73 22.09
C ILE A 148 -42.55 -24.09 22.53
N ASN A 149 -41.90 -24.73 23.51
CA ASN A 149 -42.34 -26.01 24.10
C ASN A 149 -42.62 -27.09 23.02
N ASN A 150 -41.69 -27.28 22.08
CA ASN A 150 -41.83 -28.18 20.94
C ASN A 150 -43.04 -27.88 20.02
N GLN A 151 -43.61 -26.67 20.11
CA GLN A 151 -44.65 -26.21 19.19
C GLN A 151 -44.07 -25.18 18.21
N PRO A 152 -44.05 -25.47 16.91
CA PRO A 152 -43.60 -24.54 15.88
C PRO A 152 -44.39 -23.22 15.90
N ARG A 153 -43.70 -22.11 15.61
CA ARG A 153 -44.26 -20.78 15.48
C ARG A 153 -43.95 -20.21 14.10
N ILE A 154 -44.92 -19.51 13.52
CA ILE A 154 -44.76 -18.78 12.27
C ILE A 154 -45.43 -17.41 12.39
N LYS A 155 -44.76 -16.37 11.90
CA LYS A 155 -45.34 -15.02 11.78
C LYS A 155 -45.64 -14.78 10.30
N LEU A 156 -46.91 -14.57 9.99
CA LEU A 156 -47.35 -14.20 8.64
C LEU A 156 -47.19 -12.68 8.46
N SER A 157 -46.92 -12.28 7.23
CA SER A 157 -46.76 -10.89 6.81
C SER A 157 -47.68 -10.61 5.61
N GLU A 158 -48.03 -9.36 5.37
CA GLU A 158 -48.78 -8.94 4.15
C GLU A 158 -47.94 -9.14 2.88
N ASP A 159 -46.62 -9.13 3.03
CA ASP A 159 -45.67 -9.54 2.01
C ASP A 159 -45.51 -11.06 2.06
N ILE A 160 -46.04 -11.75 1.04
CA ILE A 160 -46.05 -13.21 0.92
C ILE A 160 -44.61 -13.78 0.85
N SER A 161 -43.62 -12.95 0.50
CA SER A 161 -42.21 -13.34 0.45
C SER A 161 -41.48 -13.25 1.81
N LYS A 162 -42.13 -12.78 2.89
CA LYS A 162 -41.51 -12.49 4.22
C LYS A 162 -42.07 -13.21 5.43
#